data_AF-A0A7Y2GZC0-F1
#
_entry.id   AF-A0A7Y2GZC0-F1
#
_cell.length_a   1.000
_cell.length_b   1.000
_cell.length_c   1.000
_cell.angle_alpha   90.00
_cell.angle_beta   90.00
_cell.angle_gamma   90.00
#
_symmetry.space_group_name_H-M   'P 1'
#
loop_
_entity.id
_entity.type
_entity.pdbx_description
1 polymer ?
#
loop_
_entity_poly.entity_id
_entity_poly.type
_entity_poly.pdbx_seq_one_letter_code
_entity_poly.pdbx_strand_id
1 'polypeptide(L)'
;METTATDRTFRIESDFEPTGDQPKAIAELTEGLERGDRYQTLLGATGTGKTFTVSHVLQNVNRPTLVMSHNKTLAAQLYAELKTFFPDNAVEFFISYYDYYQPEAYIVHSDMYIEKDMSINERIDRLRLKTTSSLVSGRRDVIVVASVSCIYGLGSPDEYRSQIAQVKVGDTIERNDLLHSFVSIYYSRNDIEFTPGSFRVRGDVVEIFPAYEEEKAYRIEFWGDEVEKISCFDPLSGQVLEQLKFLTVYPAKIFVTPQEQIEKAVKSIQDELNWRLAVLRENGQMLEAHRLEQRTMFDLEMLKEVGYCSGVENYSRHLTGRAPGERPYCLLDYFPDDFLMVIDESHVTVPQVRAMYNGDR
;
A
#
# COMPACT_ATOMS: atom_id res chain seq x y z
N MET A 1 6.78 16.27 25.75
CA MET A 1 5.76 16.99 24.95
C MET A 1 5.21 15.98 23.97
N GLU A 2 3.98 15.51 24.21
CA GLU A 2 3.31 14.50 23.39
C GLU A 2 2.94 15.14 22.04
N THR A 3 3.59 14.72 20.96
CA THR A 3 3.20 15.08 19.59
C THR A 3 1.95 14.26 19.25
N THR A 4 0.76 14.80 19.51
CA THR A 4 -0.47 14.27 18.91
C THR A 4 -0.31 14.28 17.38
N ALA A 5 -0.92 13.32 16.68
CA ALA A 5 -0.80 13.18 15.21
C ALA A 5 -1.14 14.48 14.42
N THR A 6 -1.78 15.45 15.06
CA THR A 6 -2.13 16.77 14.54
C THR A 6 -1.00 17.79 14.49
N ASP A 7 0.16 17.55 15.13
CA ASP A 7 1.25 18.54 15.26
C ASP A 7 2.50 18.19 14.42
N ARG A 8 2.38 17.22 13.51
CA ARG A 8 3.48 16.83 12.61
C ARG A 8 3.35 17.61 11.30
N THR A 9 4.17 18.66 11.19
CA THR A 9 4.36 19.41 9.95
C THR A 9 5.55 18.88 9.18
N PHE A 10 5.56 19.06 7.85
CA PHE A 10 6.78 18.87 7.07
C PHE A 10 7.89 19.79 7.58
N ARG A 11 9.09 19.25 7.71
CA ARG A 11 10.27 19.99 8.13
C ARG A 11 11.47 19.60 7.27
N ILE A 12 11.98 20.57 6.52
CA ILE A 12 13.18 20.42 5.71
C ILE A 12 14.41 20.52 6.63
N GLU A 13 15.30 19.54 6.50
CA GLU A 13 16.66 19.60 7.01
C GLU A 13 17.63 19.79 5.85
N SER A 14 18.30 20.93 5.81
CA SER A 14 19.28 21.26 4.77
C SER A 14 20.22 22.37 5.23
N ASP A 15 21.48 22.29 4.83
CA ASP A 15 22.46 23.38 4.98
C ASP A 15 22.32 24.46 3.88
N PHE A 16 21.44 24.24 2.90
CA PHE A 16 21.22 25.13 1.77
C PHE A 16 19.98 25.99 1.97
N GLU A 17 20.01 27.22 1.47
CA GLU A 17 18.85 28.09 1.36
C GLU A 17 18.42 28.22 -0.12
N PRO A 18 17.13 28.47 -0.41
CA PRO A 18 16.68 28.73 -1.77
C PRO A 18 17.43 29.92 -2.39
N THR A 19 17.99 29.72 -3.58
CA THR A 19 18.79 30.75 -4.29
C THR A 19 18.36 30.91 -5.75
N GLY A 20 18.85 31.98 -6.40
CA GLY A 20 18.48 32.28 -7.79
C GLY A 20 16.99 32.53 -7.95
N ASP A 21 16.34 31.82 -8.88
CA ASP A 21 14.90 31.94 -9.14
C ASP A 21 14.03 31.08 -8.20
N GLN A 22 14.64 30.22 -7.37
CA GLN A 22 13.90 29.30 -6.49
C GLN A 22 12.96 30.04 -5.51
N PRO A 23 13.37 31.13 -4.82
CA PRO A 23 12.47 31.82 -3.88
C PRO A 23 11.17 32.31 -4.55
N LYS A 24 11.29 32.85 -5.77
CA LYS A 24 10.15 33.32 -6.56
C LYS A 24 9.26 32.16 -6.99
N ALA A 25 9.84 31.08 -7.51
CA ALA A 25 9.08 29.90 -7.92
C ALA A 25 8.34 29.24 -6.74
N ILE A 26 8.98 29.14 -5.57
CA ILE A 26 8.36 28.64 -4.33
C ILE A 26 7.16 29.51 -3.95
N ALA A 27 7.32 30.84 -3.95
CA ALA A 27 6.25 31.77 -3.60
C ALA A 27 5.06 31.65 -4.56
N GLU A 28 5.30 31.70 -5.88
CA GLU A 28 4.24 31.62 -6.88
C GLU A 28 3.46 30.30 -6.82
N LEU A 29 4.16 29.17 -6.64
CA LEU A 29 3.51 27.85 -6.51
C LEU A 29 2.70 27.73 -5.22
N THR A 30 3.25 28.22 -4.11
CA THR A 30 2.58 28.22 -2.80
C THR A 30 1.30 29.06 -2.86
N GLU A 31 1.39 30.29 -3.35
CA GLU A 31 0.24 31.19 -3.51
C GLU A 31 -0.82 30.58 -4.45
N GLY A 32 -0.41 29.90 -5.53
CA GLY A 32 -1.35 29.21 -6.41
C GLY A 32 -2.13 28.10 -5.70
N LEU A 33 -1.46 27.31 -4.85
CA LEU A 33 -2.12 26.27 -4.08
C LEU A 33 -3.08 26.83 -3.02
N GLU A 34 -2.73 27.96 -2.40
CA GLU A 34 -3.59 28.68 -1.46
C GLU A 34 -4.81 29.32 -2.12
N ARG A 35 -4.66 29.83 -3.35
CA ARG A 35 -5.77 30.32 -4.18
C ARG A 35 -6.70 29.19 -4.67
N GLY A 36 -6.26 27.93 -4.59
CA GLY A 36 -7.01 26.78 -5.08
C GLY A 36 -6.79 26.46 -6.56
N ASP A 37 -5.68 26.90 -7.15
CA ASP A 37 -5.32 26.59 -8.53
C ASP A 37 -5.12 25.07 -8.68
N ARG A 38 -5.99 24.43 -9.46
CA ARG A 38 -5.99 22.97 -9.62
C ARG A 38 -4.76 22.43 -10.35
N TYR A 39 -4.22 23.20 -11.29
CA TYR A 39 -3.08 22.80 -12.12
C TYR A 39 -2.06 23.93 -12.17
N GLN A 40 -0.81 23.59 -11.88
CA GLN A 40 0.34 24.48 -11.95
C GLN A 40 1.51 23.76 -12.60
N THR A 41 2.40 24.52 -13.25
CA THR A 41 3.56 23.96 -13.96
C THR A 41 4.82 24.70 -13.55
N LEU A 42 5.75 23.98 -12.92
CA LEU A 42 7.10 24.48 -12.69
C LEU A 42 7.97 24.23 -13.92
N LEU A 43 8.21 25.27 -14.73
CA LEU A 43 9.13 25.20 -15.87
C LEU A 43 10.59 25.37 -15.40
N GLY A 44 11.13 24.35 -14.73
CA GLY A 44 12.50 24.37 -14.21
C GLY A 44 13.50 23.72 -15.17
N ALA A 45 14.57 24.43 -15.52
CA ALA A 45 15.67 23.87 -16.31
C ALA A 45 16.37 22.71 -15.56
N THR A 46 17.14 21.89 -16.27
CA THR A 46 17.93 20.82 -15.64
C THR A 46 19.01 21.42 -14.75
N GLY A 47 19.18 20.86 -13.54
CA GLY A 47 20.19 21.33 -12.58
C GLY A 47 19.77 22.54 -11.73
N THR A 48 18.54 23.06 -11.86
CA THR A 48 18.08 24.22 -11.06
C THR A 48 17.55 23.86 -9.67
N GLY A 49 17.74 22.62 -9.20
CA GLY A 49 17.23 22.18 -7.89
C GLY A 49 15.71 22.10 -7.81
N LYS A 50 15.06 21.48 -8.80
CA LYS A 50 13.59 21.30 -8.84
C LYS A 50 13.05 20.59 -7.60
N THR A 51 13.69 19.50 -7.17
CA THR A 51 13.28 18.76 -5.97
C THR A 51 13.27 19.67 -4.74
N PHE A 52 14.33 20.46 -4.54
CA PHE A 52 14.43 21.39 -3.41
C PHE A 52 13.35 22.48 -3.46
N THR A 53 13.05 23.02 -4.65
CA THR A 53 11.95 23.96 -4.87
C THR A 53 10.61 23.33 -4.44
N VAL A 54 10.33 22.11 -4.89
CA VAL A 54 9.10 21.39 -4.53
C VAL A 54 9.06 21.09 -3.04
N SER A 55 10.16 20.65 -2.42
CA SER A 55 10.24 20.40 -0.97
C SER A 55 9.78 21.62 -0.16
N HIS A 56 10.25 22.82 -0.51
CA HIS A 56 9.81 24.06 0.16
C HIS A 56 8.32 24.33 -0.03
N VAL A 57 7.76 24.06 -1.22
CA VAL A 57 6.30 24.14 -1.42
C VAL A 57 5.57 23.15 -0.52
N LEU A 58 6.04 21.90 -0.39
CA LEU A 58 5.42 20.90 0.49
C LEU A 58 5.43 21.36 1.96
N GLN A 59 6.56 21.90 2.42
CA GLN A 59 6.67 22.47 3.77
C GLN A 59 5.68 23.61 4.01
N ASN A 60 5.53 24.52 3.04
CA ASN A 60 4.62 25.65 3.18
C ASN A 60 3.15 25.23 3.24
N VAL A 61 2.72 24.30 2.37
CA VAL A 61 1.29 23.92 2.26
C VAL A 61 0.86 22.81 3.21
N ASN A 62 1.83 22.02 3.71
CA ASN A 62 1.63 20.97 4.70
C ASN A 62 0.51 19.96 4.37
N ARG A 63 0.52 19.44 3.12
CA ARG A 63 -0.45 18.46 2.62
C ARG A 63 0.23 17.14 2.27
N PRO A 64 -0.35 15.98 2.62
CA PRO A 64 0.12 14.69 2.12
C PRO A 64 0.34 14.75 0.61
N THR A 65 1.49 14.26 0.14
CA THR A 65 1.90 14.47 -1.24
C THR A 65 2.25 13.17 -1.94
N LEU A 66 1.70 12.97 -3.13
CA LEU A 66 2.12 11.92 -4.07
C LEU A 66 3.07 12.53 -5.10
N VAL A 67 4.30 12.04 -5.16
CA VAL A 67 5.29 12.38 -6.19
C VAL A 67 5.36 11.23 -7.19
N MET A 68 4.86 11.44 -8.41
CA MET A 68 4.83 10.43 -9.46
C MET A 68 6.00 10.58 -10.42
N SER A 69 6.72 9.49 -10.69
CA SER A 69 7.78 9.45 -11.70
C SER A 69 7.59 8.28 -12.68
N HIS A 70 7.99 8.48 -13.94
CA HIS A 70 7.73 7.53 -15.02
C HIS A 70 8.63 6.28 -15.01
N ASN A 71 9.69 6.27 -14.20
CA ASN A 71 10.60 5.12 -14.13
C ASN A 71 11.12 4.86 -12.70
N LYS A 72 11.53 3.61 -12.43
CA LYS A 72 11.98 3.17 -11.09
C LYS A 72 13.26 3.88 -10.64
N THR A 73 14.16 4.24 -11.55
CA THR A 73 15.45 4.87 -11.23
C THR A 73 15.27 6.30 -10.72
N LEU A 74 14.51 7.13 -11.45
CA LEU A 74 14.19 8.49 -11.03
C LEU A 74 13.34 8.49 -9.76
N ALA A 75 12.38 7.57 -9.63
CA ALA A 75 11.62 7.41 -8.40
C ALA A 75 12.54 7.11 -7.20
N ALA A 76 13.53 6.22 -7.35
CA ALA A 76 14.47 5.92 -6.28
C ALA A 76 15.38 7.12 -5.93
N GLN A 77 15.80 7.91 -6.92
CA GLN A 77 16.56 9.14 -6.71
C GLN A 77 15.74 10.18 -5.93
N LEU A 78 14.51 10.45 -6.38
CA LEU A 78 13.58 11.35 -5.69
C LEU A 78 13.30 10.89 -4.26
N TYR A 79 13.08 9.59 -4.06
CA TYR A 79 12.90 9.02 -2.72
C TYR A 79 14.11 9.27 -1.81
N ALA A 80 15.34 9.05 -2.31
CA ALA A 80 16.55 9.29 -1.54
C ALA A 80 16.78 10.78 -1.23
N GLU A 81 16.54 11.67 -2.21
CA GLU A 81 16.62 13.13 -2.02
C GLU A 81 15.60 13.61 -0.98
N LEU A 82 14.32 13.22 -1.14
CA LEU A 82 13.25 13.63 -0.23
C LEU A 82 13.47 13.07 1.18
N LYS A 83 13.99 11.85 1.31
CA LYS A 83 14.32 11.27 2.63
C LYS A 83 15.47 12.01 3.31
N THR A 84 16.40 12.57 2.53
CA THR A 84 17.47 13.44 3.05
C THR A 84 16.90 14.79 3.49
N PHE A 85 15.98 15.37 2.72
CA PHE A 85 15.34 16.64 3.08
C PHE A 85 14.35 16.51 4.23
N PHE A 86 13.65 15.40 4.38
CA PHE A 86 12.59 15.22 5.39
C PHE A 86 12.86 14.00 6.29
N PRO A 87 13.97 13.98 7.05
CA PRO A 87 14.37 12.80 7.83
C PRO A 87 13.40 12.48 8.98
N ASP A 88 12.68 13.49 9.49
CA ASP A 88 11.71 13.35 10.58
C ASP A 88 10.27 13.08 10.11
N ASN A 89 10.00 13.13 8.80
CA ASN A 89 8.67 12.90 8.22
C ASN A 89 8.57 11.54 7.53
N ALA A 90 7.35 11.13 7.18
CA ALA A 90 7.10 9.85 6.52
C ALA A 90 7.34 9.98 5.00
N VAL A 91 8.59 9.81 4.57
CA VAL A 91 8.94 9.65 3.15
C VAL A 91 8.86 8.18 2.79
N GLU A 92 7.93 7.82 1.92
CA GLU A 92 7.54 6.46 1.58
C GLU A 92 7.76 6.17 0.08
N PHE A 93 7.87 4.89 -0.27
CA PHE A 93 8.22 4.45 -1.62
C PHE A 93 7.24 3.40 -2.17
N PHE A 94 6.61 3.70 -3.29
CA PHE A 94 5.54 2.88 -3.86
C PHE A 94 5.72 2.60 -5.36
N ILE A 95 6.46 1.53 -5.67
CA ILE A 95 6.65 1.05 -7.04
C ILE A 95 6.15 -0.39 -7.17
N SER A 96 6.17 -0.94 -8.38
CA SER A 96 5.94 -2.38 -8.57
C SER A 96 7.00 -3.18 -7.80
N TYR A 97 6.51 -4.02 -6.90
CA TYR A 97 7.23 -5.04 -6.14
C TYR A 97 7.65 -6.27 -6.96
N TYR A 98 7.42 -6.30 -8.27
CA TYR A 98 7.94 -7.36 -9.11
C TYR A 98 9.35 -7.04 -9.58
N ASP A 99 10.28 -7.96 -9.30
CA ASP A 99 11.61 -8.00 -9.93
C ASP A 99 11.49 -8.54 -11.36
N TYR A 100 10.61 -9.53 -11.54
CA TYR A 100 10.22 -10.09 -12.83
C TYR A 100 8.71 -10.27 -12.87
N TYR A 101 8.09 -9.93 -14.00
CA TYR A 101 6.66 -10.11 -14.21
C TYR A 101 6.36 -10.46 -15.67
N GLN A 102 5.72 -11.61 -15.86
CA GLN A 102 5.14 -12.04 -17.11
C GLN A 102 3.61 -12.09 -16.93
N PRO A 103 2.85 -11.27 -17.68
CA PRO A 103 1.39 -11.34 -17.64
C PRO A 103 0.88 -12.65 -18.23
N GLU A 104 -0.27 -13.09 -17.75
CA GLU A 104 -1.05 -14.13 -18.41
C GLU A 104 -1.49 -13.61 -19.79
N ALA A 105 -1.27 -14.40 -20.84
CA ALA A 105 -1.64 -14.01 -22.19
C ALA A 105 -1.98 -15.23 -23.06
N TYR A 106 -2.80 -15.00 -24.07
CA TYR A 106 -3.11 -16.01 -25.08
C TYR A 106 -2.82 -15.47 -26.49
N ILE A 107 -1.88 -16.11 -27.18
CA ILE A 107 -1.47 -15.72 -28.54
C ILE A 107 -2.29 -16.53 -29.54
N VAL A 108 -3.30 -15.87 -30.12
CA VAL A 108 -4.30 -16.50 -31.00
C VAL A 108 -3.68 -17.20 -32.21
N HIS A 109 -2.72 -16.57 -32.89
CA HIS A 109 -2.18 -17.11 -34.15
C HIS A 109 -1.34 -18.39 -33.95
N SER A 110 -0.87 -18.65 -32.73
CA SER A 110 -0.03 -19.80 -32.39
C SER A 110 -0.69 -20.75 -31.40
N ASP A 111 -1.97 -20.51 -31.02
CA ASP A 111 -2.69 -21.26 -29.99
C ASP A 111 -1.83 -21.48 -28.73
N MET A 112 -1.15 -20.43 -28.29
CA MET A 112 -0.18 -20.49 -27.19
C MET A 112 -0.72 -19.73 -25.99
N TYR A 113 -0.92 -20.46 -24.90
CA TYR A 113 -1.19 -19.89 -23.60
C TYR A 113 0.13 -19.66 -22.86
N ILE A 114 0.34 -18.43 -22.40
CA ILE A 114 1.48 -18.00 -21.61
C ILE A 114 0.98 -17.87 -20.18
N GLU A 115 1.52 -18.73 -19.30
CA GLU A 115 1.24 -18.67 -17.87
C GLU A 115 1.82 -17.40 -17.24
N LYS A 116 1.10 -16.90 -16.24
CA LYS A 116 1.61 -15.86 -15.35
C LYS A 116 2.83 -16.41 -14.61
N ASP A 117 3.93 -15.69 -14.67
CA ASP A 117 5.13 -15.97 -13.88
C ASP A 117 5.66 -14.67 -13.29
N MET A 118 6.15 -14.72 -12.06
CA MET A 118 6.48 -13.53 -11.29
C MET A 118 7.48 -13.82 -10.18
N SER A 119 8.34 -12.84 -9.93
CA SER A 119 9.22 -12.81 -8.76
C SER A 119 8.94 -11.55 -7.96
N ILE A 120 8.67 -11.72 -6.67
CA ILE A 120 8.35 -10.63 -5.75
C ILE A 120 9.59 -10.21 -4.99
N ASN A 121 9.83 -8.91 -4.93
CA ASN A 121 10.82 -8.28 -4.08
C ASN A 121 10.20 -7.95 -2.72
N GLU A 122 10.51 -8.76 -1.71
CA GLU A 122 9.94 -8.61 -0.36
C GLU A 122 10.22 -7.24 0.27
N ARG A 123 11.37 -6.62 -0.05
CA ARG A 123 11.71 -5.28 0.45
C ARG A 123 10.80 -4.21 -0.13
N ILE A 124 10.50 -4.29 -1.43
CA ILE A 124 9.56 -3.35 -2.06
C ILE A 124 8.13 -3.61 -1.56
N ASP A 125 7.72 -4.86 -1.36
CA ASP A 125 6.41 -5.17 -0.78
C ASP A 125 6.24 -4.55 0.61
N ARG A 126 7.26 -4.69 1.46
CA ARG A 126 7.33 -4.03 2.78
C ARG A 126 7.18 -2.52 2.67
N LEU A 127 7.87 -1.87 1.74
CA LEU A 127 7.76 -0.42 1.52
C LEU A 127 6.35 -0.01 1.06
N ARG A 128 5.66 -0.85 0.27
CA ARG A 128 4.26 -0.62 -0.12
C ARG A 128 3.31 -0.76 1.06
N LEU A 129 3.52 -1.77 1.92
CA LEU A 129 2.77 -1.92 3.16
C LEU A 129 3.01 -0.73 4.10
N LYS A 130 4.25 -0.27 4.22
CA LYS A 130 4.60 0.92 5.00
C LYS A 130 3.92 2.17 4.47
N THR A 131 3.93 2.37 3.15
CA THR A 131 3.23 3.47 2.48
C THR A 131 1.75 3.50 2.82
N THR A 132 1.05 2.38 2.63
CA THR A 132 -0.40 2.29 2.87
C THR A 132 -0.73 2.47 4.35
N SER A 133 0.07 1.86 5.25
CA SER A 133 -0.02 2.04 6.71
C SER A 133 0.16 3.52 7.12
N SER A 134 1.18 4.20 6.58
CA SER A 134 1.44 5.62 6.85
C SER A 134 0.27 6.51 6.42
N LEU A 135 -0.34 6.24 5.26
CA LEU A 135 -1.50 6.99 4.77
C LEU A 135 -2.76 6.78 5.63
N VAL A 136 -3.03 5.55 6.10
CA VAL A 136 -4.21 5.29 6.94
C VAL A 136 -4.00 5.62 8.42
N SER A 137 -2.77 5.87 8.85
CA SER A 137 -2.42 6.18 10.25
C SER A 137 -3.02 7.49 10.79
N GLY A 138 -3.55 8.34 9.91
CA GLY A 138 -4.00 9.69 10.23
C GLY A 138 -2.88 10.73 10.26
N ARG A 139 -1.62 10.34 10.03
CA ARG A 139 -0.51 11.27 9.82
C ARG A 139 -0.71 12.08 8.55
N ARG A 140 -0.36 13.36 8.59
CA ARG A 140 -0.45 14.26 7.44
C ARG A 140 0.91 14.61 6.81
N ASP A 141 2.00 14.31 7.51
CA ASP A 141 3.37 14.53 7.08
C ASP A 141 3.90 13.37 6.21
N VAL A 142 3.13 12.95 5.21
CA VAL A 142 3.44 11.79 4.35
C VAL A 142 3.77 12.25 2.92
N ILE A 143 4.95 11.88 2.42
CA ILE A 143 5.35 12.04 1.02
C ILE A 143 5.53 10.65 0.44
N VAL A 144 4.76 10.31 -0.58
CA VAL A 144 4.89 9.03 -1.28
C VAL A 144 5.52 9.25 -2.64
N VAL A 145 6.69 8.65 -2.87
CA VAL A 145 7.31 8.63 -4.19
C VAL A 145 6.88 7.34 -4.90
N ALA A 146 6.19 7.48 -6.03
CA ALA A 146 5.56 6.36 -6.71
C ALA A 146 5.84 6.31 -8.21
N SER A 147 5.80 5.10 -8.76
CA SER A 147 5.64 4.91 -10.21
C SER A 147 4.17 4.89 -10.60
N VAL A 148 3.86 4.60 -11.88
CA VAL A 148 2.49 4.29 -12.31
C VAL A 148 1.84 3.14 -11.54
N SER A 149 2.56 2.41 -10.68
CA SER A 149 1.94 1.44 -9.77
C SER A 149 0.87 2.07 -8.86
N CYS A 150 0.89 3.39 -8.62
CA CYS A 150 -0.11 4.06 -7.79
C CYS A 150 -1.52 4.09 -8.39
N ILE A 151 -1.66 3.88 -9.71
CA ILE A 151 -2.97 3.83 -10.39
C ILE A 151 -3.49 2.40 -10.60
N TYR A 152 -2.72 1.37 -10.22
CA TYR A 152 -3.17 -0.02 -10.27
C TYR A 152 -4.02 -0.37 -9.05
N GLY A 153 -4.83 -1.43 -9.21
CA GLY A 153 -5.74 -1.91 -8.18
C GLY A 153 -5.05 -2.23 -6.84
N LEU A 154 -5.67 -1.81 -5.74
CA LEU A 154 -5.35 -2.15 -4.36
C LEU A 154 -6.63 -2.61 -3.64
N GLY A 155 -6.46 -3.12 -2.41
CA GLY A 155 -7.59 -3.36 -1.50
C GLY A 155 -8.34 -2.06 -1.17
N SER A 156 -9.55 -2.19 -0.63
CA SER A 156 -10.31 -1.03 -0.16
C SER A 156 -9.58 -0.38 1.02
N PRO A 157 -9.38 0.95 1.03
CA PRO A 157 -8.78 1.64 2.18
C PRO A 157 -9.65 1.50 3.44
N ASP A 158 -10.98 1.40 3.29
CA ASP A 158 -11.88 1.24 4.42
C ASP A 158 -11.84 -0.17 4.99
N GLU A 159 -11.73 -1.20 4.14
CA GLU A 159 -11.49 -2.57 4.59
C GLU A 159 -10.13 -2.68 5.30
N TYR A 160 -9.10 -2.06 4.73
CA TYR A 160 -7.76 -2.01 5.34
C TYR A 160 -7.78 -1.34 6.72
N ARG A 161 -8.50 -0.21 6.88
CA ARG A 161 -8.70 0.47 8.17
C ARG A 161 -9.50 -0.35 9.17
N SER A 162 -10.53 -1.06 8.72
CA SER A 162 -11.39 -1.88 9.58
C SER A 162 -10.66 -3.07 10.21
N GLN A 163 -9.52 -3.47 9.62
CA GLN A 163 -8.72 -4.62 10.04
C GLN A 163 -7.42 -4.19 10.73
N ILE A 164 -7.44 -3.07 11.42
CA ILE A 164 -6.31 -2.62 12.24
C ILE A 164 -6.46 -3.20 13.65
N ALA A 165 -5.44 -3.88 14.14
CA ALA A 165 -5.39 -4.30 15.54
C ALA A 165 -4.82 -3.17 16.41
N GLN A 166 -5.49 -2.90 17.52
CA GLN A 166 -5.11 -1.84 18.45
C GLN A 166 -4.98 -2.42 19.86
N VAL A 167 -3.91 -2.05 20.56
CA VAL A 167 -3.62 -2.51 21.92
C VAL A 167 -3.17 -1.33 22.75
N LYS A 168 -3.74 -1.16 23.93
CA LYS A 168 -3.38 -0.12 24.88
C LYS A 168 -2.96 -0.71 26.21
N VAL A 169 -2.04 -0.03 26.89
CA VAL A 169 -1.73 -0.34 28.29
C VAL A 169 -2.98 -0.15 29.14
N GLY A 170 -3.30 -1.16 29.96
CA GLY A 170 -4.50 -1.25 30.79
C GLY A 170 -5.71 -1.90 30.11
N ASP A 171 -5.60 -2.35 28.85
CA ASP A 171 -6.66 -3.13 28.21
C ASP A 171 -6.80 -4.49 28.91
N THR A 172 -8.04 -4.92 29.14
CA THR A 172 -8.37 -6.27 29.59
C THR A 172 -8.71 -7.14 28.37
N ILE A 173 -7.76 -7.95 27.91
CA ILE A 173 -7.87 -8.81 26.74
C ILE A 173 -7.19 -10.15 27.01
N GLU A 174 -7.88 -11.26 26.73
CA GLU A 174 -7.25 -12.57 26.83
C GLU A 174 -6.12 -12.66 25.81
N ARG A 175 -4.95 -13.17 26.23
CA ARG A 175 -3.79 -13.31 25.34
C ARG A 175 -4.15 -14.02 24.04
N ASN A 176 -4.93 -15.09 24.08
CA ASN A 176 -5.31 -15.87 22.89
C ASN A 176 -6.17 -15.05 21.92
N ASP A 177 -7.06 -14.20 22.42
CA ASP A 177 -7.85 -13.29 21.59
C ASP A 177 -6.96 -12.29 20.85
N LEU A 178 -5.93 -11.77 21.52
CA LEU A 178 -4.93 -10.94 20.85
C LEU A 178 -4.21 -11.72 19.73
N LEU A 179 -3.81 -12.97 19.97
CA LEU A 179 -3.16 -13.78 18.93
C LEU A 179 -4.10 -14.03 17.74
N HIS A 180 -5.37 -14.33 18.00
CA HIS A 180 -6.39 -14.47 16.96
C HIS A 180 -6.56 -13.17 16.15
N SER A 181 -6.51 -12.01 16.81
CA SER A 181 -6.55 -10.73 16.11
C SER A 181 -5.37 -10.57 15.15
N PHE A 182 -4.15 -10.95 15.54
CA PHE A 182 -2.97 -10.90 14.66
C PHE A 182 -3.06 -11.85 13.47
N VAL A 183 -3.57 -13.07 13.69
CA VAL A 183 -3.82 -14.03 12.60
C VAL A 183 -4.86 -13.48 11.62
N SER A 184 -5.92 -12.84 12.11
CA SER A 184 -6.97 -12.25 11.26
C SER A 184 -6.46 -11.15 10.33
N ILE A 185 -5.35 -10.50 10.70
CA ILE A 185 -4.70 -9.44 9.92
C ILE A 185 -3.42 -9.96 9.21
N TYR A 186 -3.40 -11.26 8.92
CA TYR A 186 -2.40 -12.00 8.13
C TYR A 186 -1.00 -12.15 8.76
N TYR A 187 -0.86 -12.05 10.08
CA TYR A 187 0.40 -12.40 10.74
C TYR A 187 0.48 -13.89 11.02
N SER A 188 1.69 -14.42 10.99
CA SER A 188 1.97 -15.83 11.28
C SER A 188 2.62 -16.00 12.65
N ARG A 189 2.27 -17.06 13.38
CA ARG A 189 2.98 -17.40 14.61
C ARG A 189 4.29 -18.11 14.26
N ASN A 190 5.42 -17.58 14.71
CA ASN A 190 6.72 -18.22 14.57
C ASN A 190 7.61 -18.00 15.80
N ASP A 191 7.65 -19.01 16.67
CA ASP A 191 8.42 -18.94 17.93
C ASP A 191 9.92 -19.16 17.73
N ILE A 192 10.33 -19.69 16.57
CA ILE A 192 11.73 -20.02 16.23
C ILE A 192 12.40 -18.85 15.51
N GLU A 193 11.81 -18.42 14.40
CA GLU A 193 12.35 -17.37 13.53
C GLU A 193 11.46 -16.13 13.60
N PHE A 194 11.98 -15.03 14.15
CA PHE A 194 11.22 -13.81 14.35
C PHE A 194 11.51 -12.81 13.23
N THR A 195 10.69 -12.84 12.20
CA THR A 195 10.80 -12.04 10.97
C THR A 195 9.59 -11.11 10.78
N PRO A 196 9.68 -10.06 9.94
CA PRO A 196 8.54 -9.19 9.64
C PRO A 196 7.30 -10.00 9.19
N GLY A 197 6.13 -9.64 9.71
CA GLY A 197 4.88 -10.37 9.46
C GLY A 197 4.67 -11.58 10.38
N SER A 198 5.47 -11.71 11.43
CA SER A 198 5.32 -12.77 12.44
C SER A 198 5.12 -12.25 13.86
N PHE A 199 4.56 -13.10 14.71
CA PHE A 199 4.53 -12.90 16.15
C PHE A 199 4.95 -14.17 16.90
N ARG A 200 5.37 -14.02 18.15
CA ARG A 200 5.78 -15.13 19.02
C ARG A 200 5.35 -14.92 20.46
N VAL A 201 5.33 -16.01 21.23
CA VAL A 201 4.88 -16.00 22.63
C VAL A 201 5.95 -16.60 23.54
N ARG A 202 6.27 -15.88 24.62
CA ARG A 202 7.23 -16.30 25.65
C ARG A 202 6.65 -16.07 27.04
N GLY A 203 5.93 -17.07 27.57
CA GLY A 203 5.19 -16.91 28.82
C GLY A 203 4.12 -15.83 28.67
N ASP A 204 4.17 -14.80 29.51
CA ASP A 204 3.19 -13.70 29.53
C ASP A 204 3.58 -12.55 28.60
N VAL A 205 4.53 -12.79 27.69
CA VAL A 205 5.01 -11.82 26.72
C VAL A 205 4.62 -12.25 25.31
N VAL A 206 3.96 -11.34 24.59
CA VAL A 206 3.71 -11.45 23.15
C VAL A 206 4.60 -10.45 22.43
N GLU A 207 5.39 -10.92 21.46
CA GLU A 207 6.18 -10.06 20.60
C GLU A 207 5.65 -10.14 19.17
N ILE A 208 5.49 -8.99 18.52
CA ILE A 208 5.04 -8.88 17.13
C ILE A 208 6.05 -8.06 16.32
N PHE A 209 6.38 -8.56 15.13
CA PHE A 209 7.21 -7.86 14.17
C PHE A 209 6.33 -7.41 13.00
N PRO A 210 5.94 -6.12 12.94
CA PRO A 210 5.12 -5.58 11.86
C PRO A 210 5.67 -5.91 10.47
N ALA A 211 4.79 -6.28 9.54
CA ALA A 211 5.20 -6.64 8.17
C ALA A 211 5.83 -5.48 7.40
N TYR A 212 5.55 -4.24 7.81
CA TYR A 212 6.01 -2.98 7.21
C TYR A 212 7.24 -2.36 7.91
N GLU A 213 7.80 -3.02 8.94
CA GLU A 213 9.00 -2.56 9.66
C GLU A 213 10.23 -3.42 9.34
N GLU A 214 11.42 -2.83 9.50
CA GLU A 214 12.72 -3.54 9.35
C GLU A 214 13.53 -3.55 10.65
N GLU A 215 13.43 -2.49 11.44
CA GLU A 215 14.33 -2.23 12.57
C GLU A 215 13.61 -2.25 13.93
N LYS A 216 12.28 -2.35 13.92
CA LYS A 216 11.44 -2.20 15.11
C LYS A 216 10.42 -3.31 15.21
N ALA A 217 10.37 -3.92 16.38
CA ALA A 217 9.33 -4.84 16.79
C ALA A 217 8.70 -4.34 18.11
N TYR A 218 7.56 -4.93 18.46
CA TYR A 218 6.81 -4.53 19.64
C TYR A 218 6.64 -5.69 20.59
N ARG A 219 6.82 -5.41 21.88
CA ARG A 219 6.63 -6.34 22.99
C ARG A 219 5.44 -5.89 23.82
N ILE A 220 4.52 -6.81 24.08
CA ILE A 220 3.31 -6.63 24.87
C ILE A 220 3.44 -7.58 26.07
N GLU A 221 3.59 -7.02 27.26
CA GLU A 221 3.73 -7.76 28.53
C GLU A 221 2.38 -7.78 29.25
N PHE A 222 1.95 -8.97 29.68
CA PHE A 222 0.67 -9.20 30.34
C PHE A 222 0.83 -9.50 31.83
N TRP A 223 -0.18 -9.11 32.61
CA TRP A 223 -0.41 -9.59 33.97
C TRP A 223 -1.81 -10.22 34.06
N GLY A 224 -1.87 -11.55 33.95
CA GLY A 224 -3.15 -12.24 33.70
C GLY A 224 -3.71 -11.84 32.34
N ASP A 225 -4.88 -11.21 32.33
CA ASP A 225 -5.56 -10.71 31.12
C ASP A 225 -5.42 -9.20 30.93
N GLU A 226 -4.58 -8.52 31.71
CA GLU A 226 -4.33 -7.08 31.59
C GLU A 226 -3.01 -6.81 30.85
N VAL A 227 -3.04 -5.90 29.89
CA VAL A 227 -1.83 -5.40 29.22
C VAL A 227 -1.09 -4.44 30.17
N GLU A 228 -0.04 -4.93 30.82
CA GLU A 228 0.75 -4.16 31.78
C GLU A 228 1.66 -3.15 31.09
N LYS A 229 2.27 -3.54 29.96
CA LYS A 229 3.31 -2.73 29.33
C LYS A 229 3.48 -3.03 27.85
N ILE A 230 3.69 -1.97 27.07
CA ILE A 230 4.04 -2.06 25.64
C ILE A 230 5.39 -1.39 25.42
N SER A 231 6.30 -2.06 24.70
CA SER A 231 7.63 -1.53 24.39
C SER A 231 7.99 -1.73 22.92
N CYS A 232 8.57 -0.72 22.29
CA CYS A 232 9.29 -0.84 21.03
C CYS A 232 10.71 -1.32 21.31
N PHE A 233 11.20 -2.29 20.55
CA PHE A 233 12.56 -2.82 20.70
C PHE A 233 13.18 -3.16 19.34
N ASP A 234 14.51 -3.20 19.30
CA ASP A 234 15.28 -3.69 18.15
C ASP A 234 15.23 -5.24 18.13
N PRO A 235 14.69 -5.87 17.07
CA PRO A 235 14.52 -7.32 17.00
C PRO A 235 15.85 -8.09 16.92
N LEU A 236 16.95 -7.45 16.50
CA LEU A 236 18.28 -8.05 16.39
C LEU A 236 19.02 -8.02 17.72
N SER A 237 19.06 -6.85 18.38
CA SER A 237 19.81 -6.68 19.63
C SER A 237 18.99 -6.98 20.89
N GLY A 238 17.66 -6.92 20.80
CA GLY A 238 16.74 -7.01 21.94
C GLY A 238 16.67 -5.74 22.78
N GLN A 239 17.38 -4.68 22.40
CA GLN A 239 17.39 -3.40 23.13
C GLN A 239 16.02 -2.73 23.06
N VAL A 240 15.48 -2.36 24.22
CA VAL A 240 14.27 -1.54 24.30
C VAL A 240 14.61 -0.12 23.86
N LEU A 241 13.88 0.38 22.87
CA LEU A 241 14.07 1.70 22.28
C LEU A 241 13.14 2.72 22.95
N GLU A 242 11.88 2.36 23.16
CA GLU A 242 10.84 3.25 23.68
C GLU A 242 9.74 2.45 24.39
N GLN A 243 9.10 3.06 25.40
CA GLN A 243 7.87 2.53 26.00
C GLN A 243 6.66 3.25 25.40
N LEU A 244 5.63 2.48 25.06
CA LEU A 244 4.42 2.98 24.39
C LEU A 244 3.21 2.84 25.30
N LYS A 245 2.30 3.81 25.23
CA LYS A 245 0.97 3.71 25.86
C LYS A 245 -0.03 2.96 24.98
N PHE A 246 0.20 2.95 23.67
CA PHE A 246 -0.70 2.44 22.66
C PHE A 246 0.10 1.92 21.46
N LEU A 247 -0.37 0.83 20.86
CA LEU A 247 0.17 0.20 19.68
C LEU A 247 -0.93 -0.02 18.65
N THR A 248 -0.65 0.41 17.43
CA THR A 248 -1.45 0.12 16.24
C THR A 248 -0.68 -0.82 15.34
N VAL A 249 -1.28 -1.95 14.98
CA VAL A 249 -0.73 -2.94 14.05
C VAL A 249 -1.62 -2.99 12.81
N TYR A 250 -1.04 -2.65 11.65
CA TYR A 250 -1.73 -2.72 10.36
C TYR A 250 -1.62 -4.12 9.73
N PRO A 251 -2.56 -4.50 8.84
CA PRO A 251 -2.52 -5.79 8.14
C PRO A 251 -1.19 -6.06 7.43
N ALA A 252 -0.76 -7.33 7.47
CA ALA A 252 0.46 -7.79 6.81
C ALA A 252 0.33 -7.94 5.28
N LYS A 253 -0.86 -7.67 4.72
CA LYS A 253 -1.14 -7.68 3.28
C LYS A 253 -1.99 -6.47 2.91
N ILE A 254 -1.87 -5.98 1.67
CA ILE A 254 -2.69 -4.85 1.17
C ILE A 254 -4.08 -5.34 0.73
N PHE A 255 -4.15 -6.53 0.14
CA PHE A 255 -5.42 -7.17 -0.21
C PHE A 255 -5.91 -7.98 0.98
N VAL A 256 -6.99 -7.48 1.56
CA VAL A 256 -7.52 -7.95 2.82
C VAL A 256 -9.02 -8.07 2.63
N THR A 257 -9.52 -9.29 2.47
CA THR A 257 -10.95 -9.55 2.16
C THR A 257 -11.54 -10.40 3.29
N PRO A 258 -12.50 -9.88 4.07
CA PRO A 258 -13.18 -10.64 5.10
C PRO A 258 -13.84 -11.91 4.55
N GLN A 259 -13.91 -12.96 5.38
CA GLN A 259 -14.51 -14.25 5.00
C GLN A 259 -15.96 -14.11 4.47
N GLU A 260 -16.78 -13.29 5.13
CA GLU A 260 -18.17 -13.04 4.70
C GLU A 260 -18.23 -12.43 3.28
N GLN A 261 -17.24 -11.60 2.92
CA GLN A 261 -17.16 -10.98 1.61
C GLN A 261 -16.68 -11.97 0.55
N ILE A 262 -15.75 -12.87 0.91
CA ILE A 262 -15.34 -14.00 0.04
C ILE A 262 -16.55 -14.87 -0.31
N GLU A 263 -17.40 -15.21 0.65
CA GLU A 263 -18.61 -16.02 0.40
C GLU A 263 -19.58 -15.35 -0.59
N LYS A 264 -19.80 -14.03 -0.43
CA LYS A 264 -20.62 -13.23 -1.35
C LYS A 264 -19.98 -13.16 -2.74
N ALA A 265 -18.67 -12.95 -2.80
CA ALA A 265 -17.91 -12.87 -4.05
C ALA A 265 -17.98 -14.18 -4.82
N VAL A 266 -17.74 -15.32 -4.16
CA VAL A 266 -17.83 -16.66 -4.72
C VAL A 266 -19.18 -16.91 -5.39
N LYS A 267 -20.27 -16.54 -4.71
CA LYS A 267 -21.62 -16.66 -5.29
C LYS A 267 -21.77 -15.79 -6.55
N SER A 268 -21.34 -14.54 -6.49
CA SER A 268 -21.40 -13.62 -7.62
C SER A 268 -20.55 -14.08 -8.82
N ILE A 269 -19.37 -14.65 -8.58
CA ILE A 269 -18.51 -15.23 -9.62
C ILE A 269 -19.19 -16.44 -10.25
N GLN A 270 -19.81 -17.32 -9.45
CA GLN A 270 -20.53 -18.48 -9.94
C GLN A 270 -21.71 -18.07 -10.85
N ASP A 271 -22.45 -17.03 -10.47
CA ASP A 271 -23.56 -16.51 -11.26
C ASP A 271 -23.08 -15.95 -12.62
N GLU A 272 -21.97 -15.19 -12.63
CA GLU A 272 -21.35 -14.68 -13.86
C GLU A 272 -20.79 -15.80 -14.74
N LEU A 273 -20.16 -16.81 -14.13
CA LEU A 273 -19.67 -18.00 -14.82
C LEU A 273 -20.83 -18.73 -15.53
N ASN A 274 -21.93 -18.99 -14.82
CA ASN A 274 -23.09 -19.68 -15.39
C ASN A 274 -23.66 -18.94 -16.60
N TRP A 275 -23.81 -17.62 -16.49
CA TRP A 275 -24.23 -16.77 -17.62
C TRP A 275 -23.25 -16.87 -18.79
N ARG A 276 -21.95 -16.71 -18.53
CA ARG A 276 -20.93 -16.70 -19.58
C ARG A 276 -20.81 -18.05 -20.29
N LEU A 277 -20.94 -19.15 -19.56
CA LEU A 277 -20.94 -20.50 -20.12
C LEU A 277 -22.16 -20.73 -21.03
N ALA A 278 -23.34 -20.23 -20.67
CA ALA A 278 -24.52 -20.30 -21.54
C ALA A 278 -24.27 -19.59 -22.87
N VAL A 279 -23.74 -18.35 -22.83
CA VAL A 279 -23.41 -17.58 -24.04
C VAL A 279 -22.39 -18.31 -24.93
N LEU A 280 -21.31 -18.85 -24.35
CA LEU A 280 -20.28 -19.57 -25.11
C LEU A 280 -20.83 -20.84 -25.75
N ARG A 281 -21.62 -21.62 -25.01
CA ARG A 281 -22.24 -22.87 -25.49
C ARG A 281 -23.27 -22.59 -26.60
N GLU A 282 -24.10 -21.56 -26.47
CA GLU A 282 -25.04 -21.13 -27.51
C GLU A 282 -24.34 -20.71 -28.80
N ASN A 283 -23.15 -20.11 -28.69
CA ASN A 283 -22.31 -19.73 -29.84
C ASN A 283 -21.46 -20.89 -30.41
N GLY A 284 -21.59 -22.12 -29.88
CA GLY A 284 -20.81 -23.28 -30.31
C GLY A 284 -19.35 -23.30 -29.82
N GLN A 285 -18.96 -22.39 -28.92
CA GLN A 285 -17.61 -22.26 -28.35
C GLN A 285 -17.40 -23.23 -27.17
N MET A 286 -17.50 -24.54 -27.46
CA MET A 286 -17.50 -25.59 -26.43
C MET A 286 -16.15 -25.74 -25.73
N LEU A 287 -15.04 -25.54 -26.45
CA LEU A 287 -13.69 -25.63 -25.89
C LEU A 287 -13.41 -24.47 -24.93
N GLU A 288 -13.78 -23.25 -25.31
CA GLU A 288 -13.63 -22.05 -24.50
C GLU A 288 -14.51 -22.12 -23.25
N ALA A 289 -15.75 -22.61 -23.38
CA ALA A 289 -16.61 -22.86 -22.24
C ALA A 289 -15.98 -23.86 -21.26
N HIS A 290 -15.44 -24.98 -21.78
CA HIS A 290 -14.79 -25.98 -20.93
C HIS A 290 -13.53 -25.43 -20.23
N ARG A 291 -12.68 -24.68 -20.94
CA ARG A 291 -11.49 -24.03 -20.37
C ARG A 291 -11.87 -23.06 -19.25
N LEU A 292 -12.87 -22.21 -19.48
CA LEU A 292 -13.37 -21.24 -18.49
C LEU A 292 -13.93 -21.94 -17.25
N GLU A 293 -14.80 -22.94 -17.44
CA GLU A 293 -15.40 -23.70 -16.35
C GLU A 293 -14.36 -24.38 -15.47
N GLN A 294 -13.37 -25.07 -16.07
CA GLN A 294 -12.32 -25.75 -15.31
C GLN A 294 -11.48 -24.77 -14.48
N ARG A 295 -11.00 -23.67 -15.08
CA ARG A 295 -10.16 -22.68 -14.39
C ARG A 295 -10.94 -22.01 -13.25
N THR A 296 -12.13 -21.48 -13.55
CA THR A 296 -12.89 -20.71 -12.56
C THR A 296 -13.37 -21.59 -11.40
N MET A 297 -13.79 -22.85 -11.64
CA MET A 297 -14.20 -23.73 -10.55
C MET A 297 -13.04 -24.07 -9.60
N PHE A 298 -11.84 -24.31 -10.14
CA PHE A 298 -10.64 -24.52 -9.34
C PHE A 298 -10.31 -23.29 -8.48
N ASP A 299 -10.35 -22.09 -9.06
CA ASP A 299 -10.10 -20.86 -8.32
C ASP A 299 -11.14 -20.62 -7.22
N LEU A 300 -12.42 -20.93 -7.49
CA LEU A 300 -13.50 -20.84 -6.50
C LEU A 300 -13.33 -21.81 -5.33
N GLU A 301 -12.82 -23.02 -5.57
CA GLU A 301 -12.48 -23.96 -4.50
C GLU A 301 -11.32 -23.42 -3.65
N MET A 302 -10.26 -22.90 -4.28
CA MET A 302 -9.12 -22.29 -3.59
C MET A 302 -9.54 -21.07 -2.75
N LEU A 303 -10.42 -20.21 -3.26
CA LEU A 303 -10.95 -19.07 -2.52
C LEU A 303 -11.76 -19.50 -1.29
N LYS A 304 -12.54 -20.58 -1.36
CA LYS A 304 -13.33 -21.09 -0.22
C LYS A 304 -12.46 -21.69 0.87
N GLU A 305 -11.48 -22.52 0.49
CA GLU A 305 -10.68 -23.31 1.43
C GLU A 305 -9.52 -22.51 2.02
N VAL A 306 -8.88 -21.66 1.21
CA VAL A 306 -7.63 -20.97 1.56
C VAL A 306 -7.82 -19.44 1.68
N GLY A 307 -8.92 -18.91 1.16
CA GLY A 307 -9.16 -17.45 1.11
C GLY A 307 -8.34 -16.73 0.05
N TYR A 308 -7.65 -17.47 -0.83
CA TYR A 308 -6.77 -16.93 -1.88
C TYR A 308 -6.63 -17.93 -3.04
N CYS A 309 -6.49 -17.42 -4.26
CA CYS A 309 -6.17 -18.20 -5.46
C CYS A 309 -5.08 -17.49 -6.30
N SER A 310 -4.44 -18.22 -7.21
CA SER A 310 -3.57 -17.57 -8.20
C SER A 310 -4.41 -16.67 -9.10
N GLY A 311 -3.91 -15.47 -9.41
CA GLY A 311 -4.66 -14.50 -10.22
C GLY A 311 -5.88 -13.90 -9.51
N VAL A 312 -5.89 -13.84 -8.17
CA VAL A 312 -7.01 -13.31 -7.38
C VAL A 312 -7.45 -11.90 -7.81
N GLU A 313 -6.53 -11.12 -8.37
CA GLU A 313 -6.80 -9.78 -8.91
C GLU A 313 -7.84 -9.77 -10.04
N ASN A 314 -7.96 -10.86 -10.80
CA ASN A 314 -8.97 -11.03 -11.85
C ASN A 314 -10.40 -11.06 -11.29
N TYR A 315 -10.54 -11.43 -10.00
CA TYR A 315 -11.81 -11.46 -9.28
C TYR A 315 -12.04 -10.21 -8.43
N SER A 316 -11.15 -9.21 -8.50
CA SER A 316 -11.15 -8.02 -7.62
C SER A 316 -12.50 -7.28 -7.56
N ARG A 317 -13.23 -7.19 -8.68
CA ARG A 317 -14.55 -6.57 -8.73
C ARG A 317 -15.56 -7.31 -7.84
N HIS A 318 -15.58 -8.64 -7.91
CA HIS A 318 -16.46 -9.46 -7.07
C HIS A 318 -16.04 -9.43 -5.61
N LEU A 319 -14.74 -9.51 -5.34
CA LEU A 319 -14.17 -9.50 -3.99
C LEU A 319 -14.46 -8.19 -3.25
N THR A 320 -14.57 -7.08 -3.96
CA THR A 320 -14.90 -5.76 -3.39
C THR A 320 -16.39 -5.42 -3.49
N GLY A 321 -17.22 -6.28 -4.08
CA GLY A 321 -18.65 -6.05 -4.25
C GLY A 321 -19.01 -4.88 -5.18
N ARG A 322 -18.08 -4.45 -6.03
CA ARG A 322 -18.25 -3.31 -6.96
C ARG A 322 -19.14 -3.66 -8.16
N ALA A 323 -19.78 -2.65 -8.72
CA ALA A 323 -20.59 -2.81 -9.92
C ALA A 323 -19.73 -3.01 -11.19
N PRO A 324 -20.25 -3.68 -12.24
CA PRO A 324 -19.58 -3.74 -13.54
C PRO A 324 -19.27 -2.34 -14.08
N GLY A 325 -18.02 -2.11 -14.50
CA GLY A 325 -17.55 -0.82 -15.01
C GLY A 325 -17.09 0.18 -13.94
N GLU A 326 -17.27 -0.13 -12.67
CA GLU A 326 -16.76 0.68 -11.57
C GLU A 326 -15.23 0.56 -11.46
N ARG A 327 -14.54 1.69 -11.24
CA ARG A 327 -13.07 1.71 -11.15
C ARG A 327 -12.57 0.96 -9.90
N PRO A 328 -11.39 0.32 -9.95
CA PRO A 328 -10.76 -0.23 -8.75
C PRO A 328 -10.32 0.87 -7.78
N TYR A 329 -10.20 0.49 -6.51
CA TYR A 329 -9.44 1.27 -5.55
C TYR A 329 -7.96 1.25 -5.97
N CYS A 330 -7.27 2.37 -5.81
CA CYS A 330 -5.84 2.48 -6.05
C CYS A 330 -5.19 3.31 -4.94
N LEU A 331 -3.89 3.59 -5.04
CA LEU A 331 -3.18 4.31 -3.98
C LEU A 331 -3.75 5.71 -3.74
N LEU A 332 -4.31 6.35 -4.77
CA LEU A 332 -4.92 7.68 -4.66
C LEU A 332 -6.09 7.68 -3.68
N ASP A 333 -6.80 6.57 -3.52
CA ASP A 333 -7.95 6.44 -2.60
C ASP A 333 -7.52 6.33 -1.12
N TYR A 334 -6.24 6.10 -0.87
CA TYR A 334 -5.67 6.08 0.49
C TYR A 334 -5.30 7.47 0.99
N PHE A 335 -5.14 8.44 0.08
CA PHE A 335 -4.86 9.83 0.43
C PHE A 335 -6.13 10.54 0.94
N PRO A 336 -6.00 11.54 1.82
CA PRO A 336 -7.10 12.44 2.12
C PRO A 336 -7.47 13.31 0.91
N ASP A 337 -8.69 13.81 0.88
CA ASP A 337 -9.23 14.60 -0.24
C ASP A 337 -8.39 15.83 -0.63
N ASP A 338 -7.63 16.39 0.33
CA ASP A 338 -6.82 17.60 0.17
C ASP A 338 -5.34 17.33 -0.16
N PHE A 339 -4.99 16.11 -0.59
CA PHE A 339 -3.62 15.77 -0.96
C PHE A 339 -3.10 16.55 -2.19
N LEU A 340 -1.78 16.67 -2.28
CA LEU A 340 -1.08 17.26 -3.41
C LEU A 340 -0.49 16.17 -4.31
N MET A 341 -0.51 16.37 -5.63
CA MET A 341 0.17 15.52 -6.59
C MET A 341 1.25 16.31 -7.33
N VAL A 342 2.49 15.84 -7.25
CA VAL A 342 3.63 16.33 -8.03
C VAL A 342 3.93 15.30 -9.10
N ILE A 343 3.96 15.73 -10.36
CA ILE A 343 4.27 14.85 -11.49
C ILE A 343 5.64 15.23 -12.02
N ASP A 344 6.65 14.42 -11.68
CA ASP A 344 8.00 14.56 -12.20
C ASP A 344 8.04 14.19 -13.69
N GLU A 345 8.84 14.93 -14.46
CA GLU A 345 8.95 14.81 -15.91
C GLU A 345 7.59 14.61 -16.61
N SER A 346 6.65 15.52 -16.34
CA SER A 346 5.23 15.40 -16.72
C SER A 346 5.00 15.13 -18.21
N HIS A 347 5.89 15.64 -19.07
CA HIS A 347 5.88 15.40 -20.51
C HIS A 347 6.04 13.92 -20.91
N VAL A 348 6.61 13.07 -20.03
CA VAL A 348 6.72 11.61 -20.20
C VAL A 348 5.73 10.87 -19.30
N THR A 349 5.62 11.28 -18.03
CA THR A 349 4.80 10.60 -17.03
C THR A 349 3.31 10.63 -17.38
N VAL A 350 2.78 11.76 -17.88
CA VAL A 350 1.35 11.89 -18.23
C VAL A 350 0.96 10.97 -19.41
N PRO A 351 1.70 10.92 -20.53
CA PRO A 351 1.45 9.94 -21.59
C PRO A 351 1.50 8.48 -21.11
N GLN A 352 2.46 8.13 -20.24
CA GLN A 352 2.60 6.77 -19.71
C GLN A 352 1.37 6.37 -18.87
N VAL A 353 0.92 7.24 -17.96
CA VAL A 353 -0.30 7.04 -17.16
C VAL A 353 -1.51 6.76 -18.07
N ARG A 354 -1.67 7.55 -19.13
CA ARG A 354 -2.76 7.35 -20.10
C ARG A 354 -2.66 6.02 -20.83
N ALA A 355 -1.45 5.58 -21.17
CA ALA A 355 -1.23 4.32 -21.88
C ALA A 355 -1.58 3.10 -21.03
N MET A 356 -1.37 3.14 -19.71
CA MET A 356 -1.68 2.01 -18.82
C MET A 356 -3.16 1.63 -18.86
N TYR A 357 -4.07 2.62 -18.91
CA TYR A 357 -5.51 2.36 -19.03
C TYR A 357 -5.89 1.58 -20.30
N ASN A 358 -5.22 1.87 -21.42
CA ASN A 358 -5.48 1.16 -22.67
C ASN A 358 -4.91 -0.27 -22.68
N GLY A 359 -3.89 -0.53 -21.85
CA GLY A 359 -3.33 -1.88 -21.68
C GLY A 359 -4.14 -2.76 -20.73
N ASP A 360 -4.95 -2.15 -19.86
CA ASP A 360 -5.83 -2.83 -18.89
C ASP A 360 -7.23 -3.15 -19.46
N ARG A 361 -7.53 -2.70 -20.69
CA ARG A 361 -8.88 -2.76 -21.30
C ARG A 361 -9.06 -3.82 -22.37
#